data_AF-A0AAW1YMR9-F1
#
_entry.id   AF-A0AAW1YMR9-F1
#
_cell.length_a   1.000
_cell.length_b   1.000
_cell.length_c   1.000
_cell.angle_alpha   90.00
_cell.angle_beta   90.00
_cell.angle_gamma   90.00
#
_symmetry.space_group_name_H-M   'P 1'
#
loop_
_entity.id
_entity.type
_entity.pdbx_description
1 polymer ?
#
loop_
_entity_poly.entity_id
_entity_poly.type
_entity_poly.pdbx_seq_one_letter_code
_entity_poly.pdbx_strand_id
1 'polypeptide(L)'
;MATVCSHHISATPTAISSSVTISKSSQSQLLSRSHLPNHYTRPHFPISTPNLHTTSKPHPIPRILCSQNPIPSPIRRPEYVPNRISDPNYVRIFDTTLRDGEQSPGASLTSKEKLDIARQLAKLGVDIIEAGFPAASKDDFEAVKMIAKEVGNFVDEDGYVPVICGLSRCNEKDIKTAWEAVKYAKRPRIHTFIATSPIHMEHKLRKTKEQVIEIARSMVSYARSLGCEDVEFSPEDAGRSEKEFL
;
A
#
# COMPACT_ATOMS: atom_id res chain seq x y z
N MET A 1 42.72 47.18 -34.18
CA MET A 1 43.40 46.27 -35.13
C MET A 1 42.79 44.88 -34.96
N ALA A 2 42.17 44.39 -36.05
CA ALA A 2 41.87 43.00 -36.48
C ALA A 2 41.40 41.95 -35.44
N THR A 3 40.23 41.29 -35.54
CA THR A 3 39.60 40.48 -36.63
C THR A 3 40.18 39.06 -36.78
N VAL A 4 39.40 38.07 -36.29
CA VAL A 4 39.02 36.76 -36.90
C VAL A 4 40.12 35.75 -37.31
N CYS A 5 40.07 34.52 -36.79
CA CYS A 5 39.74 33.30 -37.59
C CYS A 5 39.70 31.99 -36.78
N SER A 6 38.68 31.20 -37.10
CA SER A 6 38.35 29.82 -36.71
C SER A 6 39.40 28.78 -37.10
N HIS A 7 39.45 27.63 -36.40
CA HIS A 7 39.76 26.32 -37.00
C HIS A 7 38.91 25.21 -36.35
N HIS A 8 38.16 24.51 -37.20
CA HIS A 8 37.50 23.22 -36.96
C HIS A 8 38.56 22.11 -36.78
N ILE A 9 38.37 21.22 -35.80
CA ILE A 9 38.77 19.81 -35.92
C ILE A 9 37.65 18.93 -35.35
N SER A 10 37.05 18.15 -36.24
CA SER A 10 36.13 17.03 -35.98
C SER A 10 36.95 15.78 -35.67
N ALA A 11 36.63 15.07 -34.59
CA ALA A 11 37.06 13.69 -34.40
C ALA A 11 36.00 12.93 -33.57
N THR A 12 35.24 12.09 -34.26
CA THR A 12 34.49 10.97 -33.68
C THR A 12 35.44 9.81 -33.40
N PRO A 13 35.17 9.01 -32.36
CA PRO A 13 35.37 7.58 -32.49
C PRO A 13 34.15 6.77 -32.02
N THR A 14 33.53 6.12 -32.99
CA THR A 14 33.19 4.70 -33.06
C THR A 14 32.80 3.97 -31.76
N ALA A 15 31.55 3.53 -31.75
CA ALA A 15 30.98 2.56 -30.82
C ALA A 15 31.70 1.20 -30.90
N ILE A 16 32.02 0.64 -29.72
CA ILE A 16 32.37 -0.78 -29.57
C ILE A 16 31.24 -1.44 -28.78
N SER A 17 30.45 -2.22 -29.51
CA SER A 17 29.47 -3.16 -28.99
C SER A 17 30.21 -4.38 -28.45
N SER A 18 30.08 -4.66 -27.16
CA SER A 18 30.48 -5.93 -26.54
C SER A 18 29.21 -6.67 -26.08
N SER A 19 28.59 -7.36 -27.02
CA SER A 19 27.55 -8.35 -26.75
C SER A 19 28.17 -9.60 -26.09
N VAL A 20 27.97 -9.74 -24.79
CA VAL A 20 28.24 -10.99 -24.06
C VAL A 20 26.99 -11.87 -24.16
N THR A 21 27.02 -12.78 -25.13
CA THR A 21 25.99 -13.81 -25.31
C THR A 21 26.35 -15.01 -24.42
N ILE A 22 25.66 -15.18 -23.30
CA ILE A 22 25.73 -16.41 -22.50
C ILE A 22 24.75 -17.42 -23.08
N SER A 23 25.27 -18.46 -23.72
CA SER A 23 24.49 -19.62 -24.16
C SER A 23 24.08 -20.45 -22.93
N LYS A 24 22.78 -20.71 -22.75
CA LYS A 24 22.30 -21.77 -21.87
C LYS A 24 21.96 -22.99 -22.73
N SER A 25 22.77 -24.02 -22.60
CA SER A 25 22.54 -25.35 -23.15
C SER A 25 21.43 -26.09 -22.40
N SER A 26 20.61 -26.80 -23.16
CA SER A 26 19.57 -27.72 -22.75
C SER A 26 20.07 -28.84 -21.83
N GLN A 27 19.25 -29.22 -20.84
CA GLN A 27 19.01 -30.64 -20.52
C GLN A 27 17.80 -30.84 -19.59
N SER A 28 17.18 -32.01 -19.76
CA SER A 28 16.08 -32.63 -19.01
C SER A 28 14.63 -32.27 -19.39
N GLN A 29 14.15 -33.02 -20.39
CA GLN A 29 12.77 -33.47 -20.49
C GLN A 29 12.43 -34.45 -19.36
N LEU A 30 11.11 -34.67 -19.21
CA LEU A 30 10.41 -35.81 -18.59
C LEU A 30 10.23 -35.76 -17.07
N LEU A 31 9.00 -35.43 -16.65
CA LEU A 31 8.16 -36.40 -15.95
C LEU A 31 6.68 -36.00 -16.06
N SER A 32 5.89 -37.02 -16.36
CA SER A 32 4.50 -37.00 -16.77
C SER A 32 3.53 -36.77 -15.61
N ARG A 33 2.40 -36.16 -15.99
CA ARG A 33 1.09 -36.19 -15.34
C ARG A 33 0.84 -37.41 -14.44
N SER A 34 0.39 -37.18 -13.21
CA SER A 34 -0.53 -38.07 -12.52
C SER A 34 -1.66 -37.25 -11.89
N HIS A 35 -2.88 -37.51 -12.36
CA HIS A 35 -4.12 -37.07 -11.75
C HIS A 35 -4.31 -37.82 -10.42
N LEU A 36 -4.61 -37.09 -9.35
CA LEU A 36 -5.14 -37.68 -8.11
C LEU A 36 -6.64 -37.35 -8.03
N PRO A 37 -7.54 -38.35 -7.94
CA PRO A 37 -8.96 -38.11 -7.82
C PRO A 37 -9.34 -37.67 -6.40
N ASN A 38 -10.28 -36.75 -6.36
CA ASN A 38 -10.80 -36.05 -5.20
C ASN A 38 -11.97 -36.86 -4.60
N HIS A 39 -11.74 -37.68 -3.57
CA HIS A 39 -12.81 -38.32 -2.80
C HIS A 39 -12.45 -38.40 -1.31
N TYR A 40 -12.87 -37.40 -0.54
CA TYR A 40 -12.96 -37.48 0.92
C TYR A 40 -14.41 -37.84 1.30
N THR A 41 -14.66 -39.13 1.55
CA THR A 41 -15.87 -39.62 2.21
C THR A 41 -15.65 -39.61 3.72
N ARG A 42 -16.52 -38.91 4.48
CA ARG A 42 -16.55 -38.94 5.95
C ARG A 42 -16.85 -40.36 6.44
N PRO A 43 -16.11 -40.89 7.43
CA PRO A 43 -16.51 -42.14 8.08
C PRO A 43 -17.71 -41.90 9.03
N HIS A 44 -18.78 -42.65 8.82
CA HIS A 44 -19.90 -42.80 9.77
C HIS A 44 -19.50 -43.79 10.87
N PHE A 45 -19.58 -43.38 12.13
CA PHE A 45 -19.48 -44.27 13.29
C PHE A 45 -20.89 -44.63 13.79
N PRO A 46 -21.21 -45.92 14.02
CA PRO A 46 -22.47 -46.33 14.62
C PRO A 46 -22.45 -46.07 16.13
N ILE A 47 -23.52 -45.46 16.66
CA ILE A 47 -23.74 -45.28 18.09
C ILE A 47 -24.43 -46.55 18.62
N SER A 48 -23.71 -47.32 19.43
CA SER A 48 -24.27 -48.43 20.22
C SER A 48 -24.68 -47.89 21.60
N THR A 49 -25.96 -47.96 21.95
CA THR A 49 -26.44 -47.66 23.30
C THR A 49 -26.53 -48.95 24.14
N PRO A 50 -25.90 -49.03 25.32
CA PRO A 50 -26.29 -50.02 26.32
C PRO A 50 -27.26 -49.38 27.32
N ASN A 51 -28.43 -50.02 27.47
CA ASN A 51 -29.36 -49.76 28.58
C ASN A 51 -28.78 -50.32 29.88
N LEU A 52 -28.49 -49.45 30.85
CA LEU A 52 -28.41 -49.83 32.26
C LEU A 52 -29.43 -49.03 33.06
N HIS A 53 -30.44 -49.74 33.57
CA HIS A 53 -31.25 -49.29 34.68
C HIS A 53 -30.40 -49.34 35.96
N THR A 54 -30.23 -48.21 36.62
CA THR A 54 -29.79 -48.19 38.01
C THR A 54 -30.46 -47.03 38.72
N THR A 55 -31.28 -47.36 39.72
CA THR A 55 -32.01 -46.42 40.57
C THR A 55 -31.03 -45.83 41.59
N SER A 56 -30.55 -44.62 41.35
CA SER A 56 -29.93 -43.78 42.38
C SER A 56 -30.55 -42.38 42.33
N LYS A 57 -30.95 -41.87 43.49
CA LYS A 57 -31.51 -40.52 43.61
C LYS A 57 -30.43 -39.50 43.23
N PRO A 58 -30.70 -38.52 42.35
CA PRO A 58 -29.69 -37.54 41.96
C PRO A 58 -29.44 -36.57 43.12
N HIS A 59 -28.20 -36.47 43.58
CA HIS A 59 -27.75 -35.33 44.38
C HIS A 59 -27.63 -34.09 43.47
N PRO A 60 -28.05 -32.91 43.93
CA PRO A 60 -27.96 -31.70 43.12
C PRO A 60 -26.50 -31.34 42.88
N ILE A 61 -26.05 -31.51 41.64
CA ILE A 61 -24.78 -30.96 41.16
C ILE A 61 -24.95 -29.43 41.19
N PRO A 62 -24.09 -28.67 41.90
CA PRO A 62 -24.14 -27.23 41.83
C PRO A 62 -23.91 -26.82 40.38
N ARG A 63 -24.91 -26.21 39.74
CA ARG A 63 -24.71 -25.53 38.45
C ARG A 63 -23.66 -24.46 38.69
N ILE A 64 -22.46 -24.67 38.20
CA ILE A 64 -21.57 -23.56 37.87
C ILE A 64 -22.32 -22.80 36.77
N LEU A 65 -23.04 -21.75 37.18
CA LEU A 65 -23.48 -20.71 36.27
C LEU A 65 -22.20 -20.06 35.75
N CYS A 66 -21.69 -20.58 34.64
CA CYS A 66 -20.81 -19.78 33.79
C CYS A 66 -21.58 -18.48 33.55
N SER A 67 -21.05 -17.37 34.06
CA SER A 67 -21.53 -16.03 33.75
C SER A 67 -21.72 -15.99 32.24
N GLN A 68 -22.96 -15.79 31.79
CA GLN A 68 -23.23 -15.43 30.41
C GLN A 68 -22.73 -14.00 30.25
N ASN A 69 -21.41 -13.82 30.23
CA ASN A 69 -20.85 -12.64 29.65
C ASN A 69 -21.33 -12.66 28.20
N PRO A 70 -22.06 -11.64 27.74
CA PRO A 70 -22.47 -11.58 26.35
C PRO A 70 -21.21 -11.76 25.51
N ILE A 71 -21.27 -12.65 24.52
CA ILE A 71 -20.24 -12.75 23.48
C ILE A 71 -20.06 -11.31 22.99
N PRO A 72 -18.86 -10.70 23.10
CA PRO A 72 -18.66 -9.36 22.60
C PRO A 72 -19.13 -9.36 21.16
N SER A 73 -20.08 -8.47 20.84
CA SER A 73 -20.44 -8.20 19.46
C SER A 73 -19.15 -8.04 18.66
N PRO A 74 -19.01 -8.68 17.48
CA PRO A 74 -17.79 -8.59 16.70
C PRO A 74 -17.36 -7.13 16.62
N ILE A 75 -16.11 -6.85 16.96
CA ILE A 75 -15.56 -5.49 17.04
C ILE A 75 -15.66 -4.92 15.63
N ARG A 76 -16.70 -4.13 15.39
CA ARG A 76 -16.95 -3.53 14.09
C ARG A 76 -15.97 -2.39 13.91
N ARG A 77 -15.26 -2.37 12.77
CA ARG A 77 -14.40 -1.26 12.41
C ARG A 77 -15.18 0.06 12.46
N PRO A 78 -14.60 1.14 13.01
CA PRO A 78 -15.25 2.45 12.97
C PRO A 78 -15.44 2.90 11.53
N GLU A 79 -16.44 3.76 11.31
CA GLU A 79 -16.64 4.41 10.02
C GLU A 79 -15.38 5.20 9.64
N TYR A 80 -14.97 5.08 8.37
CA TYR A 80 -13.82 5.82 7.87
C TYR A 80 -14.20 7.27 7.56
N VAL A 81 -13.66 8.20 8.36
CA VAL A 81 -13.74 9.65 8.12
C VAL A 81 -12.31 10.20 8.07
N PRO A 82 -11.84 10.80 6.96
CA PRO A 82 -10.44 11.17 6.75
C PRO A 82 -9.72 11.81 7.94
N ASN A 83 -10.35 12.80 8.58
CA ASN A 83 -9.82 13.62 9.67
C ASN A 83 -10.38 13.27 11.06
N ARG A 84 -11.06 12.12 11.22
CA ARG A 84 -11.69 11.74 12.49
C ARG A 84 -11.65 10.23 12.70
N ILE A 85 -11.28 9.82 13.90
CA ILE A 85 -11.41 8.44 14.40
C ILE A 85 -12.46 8.49 15.52
N SER A 86 -13.55 7.73 15.37
CA SER A 86 -14.66 7.78 16.32
C SER A 86 -14.39 7.04 17.63
N ASP A 87 -13.59 5.96 17.57
CA ASP A 87 -13.13 5.22 18.74
C ASP A 87 -11.73 5.71 19.14
N PRO A 88 -11.54 6.29 20.33
CA PRO A 88 -10.24 6.79 20.77
C PRO A 88 -9.18 5.71 20.95
N ASN A 89 -9.56 4.43 21.04
CA ASN A 89 -8.61 3.31 21.13
C ASN A 89 -8.24 2.74 19.76
N TYR A 90 -8.87 3.21 18.68
CA TYR A 90 -8.60 2.70 17.34
C TYR A 90 -7.39 3.40 16.73
N VAL A 91 -6.42 2.61 16.27
CA VAL A 91 -5.25 3.09 15.52
C VAL A 91 -5.40 2.63 14.08
N ARG A 92 -5.40 3.57 13.14
CA ARG A 92 -5.40 3.25 11.71
C ARG A 92 -4.05 2.67 11.31
N ILE A 93 -4.08 1.52 10.65
CA ILE A 93 -2.91 0.88 10.09
C ILE A 93 -2.71 1.38 8.67
N PHE A 94 -1.67 2.18 8.47
CA PHE A 94 -1.21 2.65 7.18
C PHE A 94 -0.03 1.78 6.73
N ASP A 95 -0.22 0.99 5.68
CA ASP A 95 0.82 0.13 5.11
C ASP A 95 1.49 0.79 3.90
N THR A 96 2.82 0.88 3.93
CA THR A 96 3.66 1.43 2.85
C THR A 96 4.46 0.35 2.11
N THR A 97 4.13 -0.94 2.25
CA THR A 97 4.91 -2.04 1.66
C THR A 97 5.07 -1.88 0.15
N LEU A 98 4.02 -1.44 -0.54
CA LEU A 98 3.99 -1.26 -2.01
C LEU A 98 4.68 0.01 -2.52
N ARG A 99 5.18 0.86 -1.60
CA ARG A 99 5.92 2.08 -1.92
C ARG A 99 7.26 2.11 -1.23
N ASP A 100 7.31 2.18 0.09
CA ASP A 100 8.57 2.35 0.82
C ASP A 100 9.30 1.02 0.94
N GLY A 101 8.54 -0.07 1.13
CA GLY A 101 9.07 -1.43 1.11
C GLY A 101 9.78 -1.77 -0.22
N GLU A 102 9.18 -1.40 -1.35
CA GLU A 102 9.74 -1.68 -2.69
C GLU A 102 11.05 -0.92 -2.98
N GLN A 103 11.34 0.16 -2.26
CA GLN A 103 12.60 0.91 -2.40
C GLN A 103 13.80 0.17 -1.80
N SER A 104 13.56 -0.94 -1.08
CA SER A 104 14.62 -1.81 -0.59
C SER A 104 15.38 -2.44 -1.76
N PRO A 105 16.72 -2.47 -1.73
CA PRO A 105 17.51 -3.12 -2.78
C PRO A 105 17.08 -4.57 -3.03
N GLY A 106 16.72 -4.88 -4.28
CA GLY A 106 16.27 -6.21 -4.69
C GLY A 106 14.78 -6.51 -4.46
N ALA A 107 13.98 -5.55 -3.97
CA ALA A 107 12.55 -5.70 -3.69
C ALA A 107 11.64 -5.06 -4.75
N SER A 108 12.14 -4.82 -5.97
CA SER A 108 11.35 -4.22 -7.05
C SER A 108 10.17 -5.12 -7.43
N LEU A 109 8.97 -4.55 -7.43
CA LEU A 109 7.73 -5.26 -7.72
C LEU A 109 7.21 -4.87 -9.10
N THR A 110 6.74 -5.86 -9.87
CA THR A 110 5.93 -5.61 -11.06
C THR A 110 4.52 -5.17 -10.69
N SER A 111 3.82 -4.48 -11.60
CA SER A 111 2.40 -4.14 -11.45
C SER A 111 1.52 -5.31 -10.96
N LYS A 112 1.78 -6.54 -11.43
CA LYS A 112 1.02 -7.73 -11.05
C LYS A 112 1.33 -8.16 -9.62
N GLU A 113 2.60 -8.19 -9.23
CA GLU A 113 3.02 -8.53 -7.86
C GLU A 113 2.46 -7.50 -6.86
N LYS A 114 2.48 -6.21 -7.21
CA LYS A 114 1.84 -5.17 -6.39
C LYS A 114 0.36 -5.44 -6.18
N LEU A 115 -0.38 -5.79 -7.23
CA LEU A 115 -1.80 -6.11 -7.12
C LEU A 115 -2.05 -7.34 -6.24
N ASP A 116 -1.24 -8.38 -6.39
CA ASP A 116 -1.36 -9.60 -5.58
C ASP A 116 -1.09 -9.32 -4.09
N ILE A 117 -0.06 -8.52 -3.78
CA ILE A 117 0.23 -8.06 -2.41
C ILE A 117 -0.88 -7.14 -1.90
N ALA A 118 -1.39 -6.19 -2.70
CA ALA A 118 -2.50 -5.30 -2.32
C ALA A 118 -3.75 -6.10 -1.92
N ARG A 119 -4.05 -7.20 -2.62
CA ARG A 119 -5.14 -8.12 -2.24
C ARG A 119 -4.86 -8.79 -0.90
N GLN A 120 -3.61 -9.15 -0.59
CA GLN A 120 -3.27 -9.72 0.72
C GLN A 120 -3.35 -8.67 1.83
N LEU A 121 -2.89 -7.43 1.60
CA LEU A 121 -3.03 -6.32 2.54
C LEU A 121 -4.50 -6.02 2.84
N ALA A 122 -5.35 -6.01 1.81
CA ALA A 122 -6.79 -5.85 1.98
C ALA A 122 -7.38 -6.96 2.85
N LYS A 123 -6.99 -8.23 2.63
CA LYS A 123 -7.41 -9.38 3.46
C LYS A 123 -6.88 -9.32 4.89
N LEU A 124 -5.65 -8.87 5.07
CA LEU A 124 -5.06 -8.62 6.38
C LEU A 124 -5.83 -7.54 7.14
N GLY A 125 -6.44 -6.61 6.41
CA GLY A 125 -7.39 -5.67 6.97
C GLY A 125 -6.78 -4.33 7.36
N VAL A 126 -5.73 -3.90 6.65
CA VAL A 126 -5.10 -2.58 6.86
C VAL A 126 -6.05 -1.46 6.46
N ASP A 127 -6.03 -0.33 7.17
CA ASP A 127 -6.94 0.77 6.90
C ASP A 127 -6.58 1.53 5.63
N ILE A 128 -5.29 1.73 5.38
CA ILE A 128 -4.74 2.45 4.22
C ILE A 128 -3.63 1.65 3.57
N ILE A 129 -3.66 1.59 2.24
CA ILE A 129 -2.59 1.02 1.41
C ILE A 129 -1.98 2.17 0.60
N GLU A 130 -0.73 2.53 0.86
CA GLU A 130 0.06 3.38 -0.05
C GLU A 130 0.58 2.50 -1.19
N ALA A 131 -0.15 2.55 -2.30
CA ALA A 131 -0.02 1.59 -3.40
C ALA A 131 1.19 1.87 -4.32
N GLY A 132 1.88 3.00 -4.14
CA GLY A 132 3.04 3.39 -4.94
C GLY A 132 3.23 4.90 -5.03
N PHE A 133 4.10 5.31 -5.93
CA PHE A 133 4.40 6.69 -6.33
C PHE A 133 4.09 6.90 -7.84
N PRO A 134 2.83 7.21 -8.21
CA PRO A 134 2.37 7.28 -9.60
C PRO A 134 3.22 8.13 -10.57
N ALA A 135 3.90 9.17 -10.09
CA ALA A 135 4.74 10.01 -10.94
C ALA A 135 6.16 9.45 -11.16
N ALA A 136 6.55 8.39 -10.47
CA ALA A 136 7.88 7.77 -10.58
C ALA A 136 8.05 7.04 -11.92
N SER A 137 7.03 6.33 -12.39
CA SER A 137 7.06 5.64 -13.69
C SER A 137 5.67 5.40 -14.24
N LYS A 138 5.59 5.03 -15.53
CA LYS A 138 4.33 4.63 -16.16
C LYS A 138 3.78 3.33 -15.57
N ASP A 139 4.66 2.39 -15.22
CA ASP A 139 4.27 1.12 -14.60
C ASP A 139 3.63 1.37 -13.23
N ASP A 140 4.23 2.25 -12.43
CA ASP A 140 3.73 2.55 -11.09
C ASP A 140 2.38 3.30 -11.13
N PHE A 141 2.20 4.21 -12.09
CA PHE A 141 0.89 4.82 -12.35
C PHE A 141 -0.19 3.78 -12.67
N GLU A 142 0.11 2.83 -13.57
CA GLU A 142 -0.87 1.80 -13.95
C GLU A 142 -1.12 0.80 -12.82
N ALA A 143 -0.10 0.45 -12.03
CA ALA A 143 -0.24 -0.40 -10.84
C ALA A 143 -1.20 0.22 -9.81
N VAL A 144 -0.96 1.48 -9.42
CA VAL A 144 -1.81 2.21 -8.45
C VAL A 144 -3.24 2.33 -8.98
N LYS A 145 -3.40 2.65 -10.27
CA LYS A 145 -4.72 2.75 -10.91
C LYS A 145 -5.46 1.41 -10.94
N MET A 146 -4.75 0.31 -11.17
CA MET A 146 -5.32 -1.05 -11.15
C MET A 146 -5.77 -1.44 -9.75
N ILE A 147 -4.92 -1.19 -8.74
CA ILE A 147 -5.25 -1.41 -7.31
C ILE A 147 -6.46 -0.56 -6.90
N ALA A 148 -6.51 0.71 -7.30
CA ALA A 148 -7.64 1.60 -7.02
C ALA A 148 -8.95 1.06 -7.60
N LYS A 149 -8.93 0.55 -8.83
CA LYS A 149 -10.11 -0.02 -9.50
C LYS A 149 -10.56 -1.35 -8.89
N GLU A 150 -9.63 -2.25 -8.60
CA GLU A 150 -9.96 -3.61 -8.15
C GLU A 150 -10.09 -3.69 -6.62
N VAL A 151 -9.01 -3.41 -5.90
CA VAL A 151 -8.95 -3.56 -4.44
C VAL A 151 -9.71 -2.41 -3.77
N GLY A 152 -9.55 -1.19 -4.25
CA GLY A 152 -10.19 0.01 -3.69
C GLY A 152 -11.72 0.09 -3.88
N ASN A 153 -12.33 -0.87 -4.58
CA ASN A 153 -13.79 -0.96 -4.76
C ASN A 153 -14.40 -2.25 -4.19
N PHE A 154 -13.57 -3.20 -3.76
CA PHE A 154 -14.06 -4.43 -3.15
C PHE A 154 -14.44 -4.17 -1.70
N VAL A 155 -15.75 -4.14 -1.43
CA VAL A 155 -16.30 -4.00 -0.08
C VAL A 155 -16.60 -5.39 0.46
N ASP A 156 -16.06 -5.73 1.62
CA ASP A 156 -16.33 -7.02 2.27
C ASP A 156 -17.70 -7.06 2.97
N GLU A 157 -18.02 -8.20 3.57
CA GLU A 157 -19.30 -8.45 4.25
C GLU A 157 -19.56 -7.52 5.45
N ASP A 158 -18.50 -7.02 6.08
CA ASP A 158 -18.58 -6.10 7.22
C ASP A 158 -18.61 -4.62 6.80
N GLY A 159 -18.52 -4.35 5.49
CA GLY A 159 -18.50 -3.01 4.91
C GLY A 159 -17.11 -2.37 4.85
N TYR A 160 -16.04 -3.14 5.07
CA TYR A 160 -14.68 -2.68 4.96
C TYR A 160 -14.22 -2.61 3.51
N VAL A 161 -13.46 -1.56 3.23
CA VAL A 161 -12.72 -1.32 2.00
C VAL A 161 -11.52 -0.45 2.36
N PRO A 162 -10.29 -0.79 1.94
CA PRO A 162 -9.12 0.01 2.28
C PRO A 162 -9.15 1.35 1.56
N VAL A 163 -8.51 2.35 2.16
CA VAL A 163 -8.14 3.58 1.48
C VAL A 163 -7.00 3.27 0.53
N ILE A 164 -7.10 3.74 -0.72
CA ILE A 164 -6.01 3.63 -1.68
C ILE A 164 -5.30 4.97 -1.76
N CYS A 165 -4.07 4.98 -1.28
CA CYS A 165 -3.20 6.14 -1.21
C CYS A 165 -2.15 6.10 -2.32
N GLY A 166 -1.94 7.24 -2.99
CA GLY A 166 -0.85 7.44 -3.94
C GLY A 166 0.05 8.57 -3.46
N LEU A 167 1.36 8.31 -3.40
CA LEU A 167 2.34 9.32 -3.00
C LEU A 167 2.59 10.33 -4.14
N SER A 168 2.80 11.60 -3.79
CA SER A 168 3.25 12.62 -4.72
C SER A 168 4.29 13.55 -4.09
N ARG A 169 5.29 13.98 -4.88
CA ARG A 169 6.05 15.19 -4.50
C ARG A 169 5.11 16.39 -4.46
N CYS A 170 5.48 17.40 -3.68
CA CYS A 170 4.73 18.65 -3.52
C CYS A 170 4.86 19.57 -4.75
N ASN A 171 4.31 19.13 -5.90
CA ASN A 171 4.19 19.92 -7.13
C ASN A 171 2.94 19.51 -7.93
N GLU A 172 2.44 20.41 -8.78
CA GLU A 172 1.17 20.21 -9.50
C GLU A 172 1.14 18.97 -10.39
N LYS A 173 2.25 18.70 -11.09
CA LYS A 173 2.34 17.58 -12.03
C LYS A 173 2.17 16.26 -11.29
N ASP A 174 2.95 16.06 -10.23
CA ASP A 174 2.93 14.83 -9.45
C ASP A 174 1.59 14.64 -8.73
N ILE A 175 1.02 15.71 -8.15
CA ILE A 175 -0.29 15.65 -7.48
C ILE A 175 -1.39 15.29 -8.47
N LYS A 176 -1.38 15.91 -9.65
CA LYS A 176 -2.34 15.58 -10.72
C LYS A 176 -2.19 14.12 -11.14
N THR A 177 -0.97 13.64 -11.32
CA THR A 177 -0.71 12.23 -11.68
C THR A 177 -1.18 11.28 -10.57
N ALA A 178 -0.95 11.60 -9.30
CA ALA A 178 -1.45 10.81 -8.18
C ALA A 178 -2.98 10.76 -8.16
N TRP A 179 -3.65 11.89 -8.31
CA TRP A 179 -5.11 11.96 -8.42
C TRP A 179 -5.65 11.09 -9.56
N GLU A 180 -5.06 11.22 -10.74
CA GLU A 180 -5.47 10.45 -11.92
C GLU A 180 -5.30 8.94 -11.76
N ALA A 181 -4.44 8.50 -10.83
CA ALA A 181 -4.28 7.09 -10.47
C ALA A 181 -5.30 6.64 -9.42
N VAL A 182 -5.47 7.39 -8.32
CA VAL A 182 -6.26 6.94 -7.16
C VAL A 182 -7.76 7.21 -7.27
N LYS A 183 -8.21 8.19 -8.08
CA LYS A 183 -9.61 8.66 -8.12
C LYS A 183 -10.68 7.59 -8.42
N TYR A 184 -10.27 6.40 -8.86
CA TYR A 184 -11.18 5.28 -9.12
C TYR A 184 -11.52 4.47 -7.86
N ALA A 185 -10.79 4.63 -6.76
CA ALA A 185 -11.07 3.95 -5.51
C ALA A 185 -12.30 4.57 -4.82
N LYS A 186 -13.03 3.76 -4.05
CA LYS A 186 -14.13 4.23 -3.20
C LYS A 186 -13.67 5.21 -2.12
N ARG A 187 -12.41 5.08 -1.69
CA ARG A 187 -11.72 5.93 -0.71
C ARG A 187 -10.34 6.33 -1.24
N PRO A 188 -10.25 7.34 -2.12
CA PRO A 188 -8.98 7.79 -2.67
C PRO A 188 -8.27 8.75 -1.71
N ARG A 189 -6.96 8.57 -1.52
CA ARG A 189 -6.10 9.48 -0.76
C ARG A 189 -4.90 9.93 -1.58
N ILE A 190 -4.53 11.20 -1.46
CA ILE A 190 -3.23 11.71 -1.92
C ILE A 190 -2.38 11.96 -0.68
N HIS A 191 -1.20 11.34 -0.65
CA HIS A 191 -0.16 11.67 0.32
C HIS A 191 0.89 12.53 -0.37
N THR A 192 1.05 13.78 0.05
CA THR A 192 2.07 14.67 -0.48
C THR A 192 3.09 15.06 0.58
N PHE A 193 4.32 15.33 0.16
CA PHE A 193 5.41 15.61 1.09
C PHE A 193 6.40 16.63 0.53
N ILE A 194 7.02 17.37 1.44
CA ILE A 194 8.15 18.25 1.15
C ILE A 194 9.17 18.18 2.29
N ALA A 195 10.46 18.21 1.96
CA ALA A 195 11.52 18.16 2.96
C ALA A 195 11.52 19.42 3.84
N THR A 196 11.65 19.24 5.15
CA THR A 196 11.58 20.32 6.14
C THR A 196 12.86 20.52 6.95
N SER A 197 13.81 19.58 6.88
CA SER A 197 15.10 19.75 7.56
C SER A 197 15.93 20.87 6.92
N PRO A 198 16.73 21.63 7.70
CA PRO A 198 17.61 22.66 7.14
C PRO A 198 18.52 22.15 6.02
N ILE A 199 19.12 20.96 6.20
CA ILE A 199 20.03 20.32 5.23
C ILE A 199 19.33 20.06 3.90
N HIS A 200 18.12 19.49 3.92
CA HIS A 200 17.38 19.26 2.69
C HIS A 200 16.86 20.56 2.06
N MET A 201 16.41 21.54 2.86
CA MET A 201 15.95 22.81 2.33
C MET A 201 17.09 23.56 1.62
N GLU A 202 18.30 23.56 2.19
CA GLU A 202 19.47 24.21 1.61
C GLU A 202 20.01 23.46 0.38
N HIS A 203 20.29 22.16 0.51
CA HIS A 203 21.05 21.43 -0.50
C HIS A 203 20.19 20.68 -1.53
N LYS A 204 19.02 20.16 -1.14
CA LYS A 204 18.11 19.40 -2.03
C LYS A 204 17.12 20.32 -2.72
N LEU A 205 16.41 21.17 -1.95
CA LEU A 205 15.34 22.02 -2.48
C LEU A 205 15.84 23.38 -2.96
N ARG A 206 16.90 23.90 -2.32
CA ARG A 206 17.38 25.29 -2.49
C ARG A 206 16.25 26.30 -2.26
N LYS A 207 15.56 26.17 -1.11
CA LYS A 207 14.38 26.97 -0.75
C LYS A 207 14.47 27.50 0.67
N THR A 208 13.87 28.67 0.90
CA THR A 208 13.68 29.20 2.26
C THR A 208 12.51 28.52 2.96
N LYS A 209 12.41 28.69 4.28
CA LYS A 209 11.30 28.17 5.11
C LYS A 209 9.94 28.69 4.60
N GLU A 210 9.86 29.96 4.25
CA GLU A 210 8.65 30.62 3.75
C GLU A 210 8.22 30.03 2.41
N GLN A 211 9.17 29.77 1.51
CA GLN A 211 8.89 29.11 0.24
C GLN A 211 8.39 27.67 0.43
N VAL A 212 8.93 26.93 1.40
CA VAL A 212 8.48 25.58 1.72
C VAL A 212 7.05 25.58 2.27
N ILE A 213 6.74 26.50 3.20
CA ILE A 213 5.38 26.69 3.71
C ILE A 213 4.41 27.02 2.58
N GLU A 214 4.76 27.97 1.72
CA GLU A 214 3.88 28.40 0.63
C GLU A 214 3.62 27.25 -0.36
N ILE A 215 4.65 26.48 -0.70
CA ILE A 215 4.49 25.30 -1.55
C ILE A 215 3.58 24.27 -0.87
N ALA A 216 3.81 23.95 0.39
CA ALA A 216 2.97 22.99 1.13
C ALA A 216 1.49 23.43 1.13
N ARG A 217 1.21 24.68 1.48
CA ARG A 217 -0.14 25.25 1.50
C ARG A 217 -0.81 25.22 0.12
N SER A 218 -0.11 25.73 -0.89
CA SER A 218 -0.62 25.81 -2.26
C SER A 218 -0.90 24.43 -2.85
N MET A 219 -0.03 23.45 -2.58
CA MET A 219 -0.15 22.10 -3.15
C MET A 219 -1.19 21.23 -2.44
N VAL A 220 -1.33 21.34 -1.11
CA VAL A 220 -2.46 20.71 -0.40
C VAL A 220 -3.78 21.30 -0.90
N SER A 221 -3.85 22.62 -1.09
CA SER A 221 -5.03 23.29 -1.65
C SER A 221 -5.33 22.83 -3.08
N TYR A 222 -4.29 22.66 -3.90
CA TYR A 222 -4.43 22.13 -5.25
C TYR A 222 -4.96 20.69 -5.26
N ALA A 223 -4.43 19.81 -4.41
CA ALA A 223 -4.93 18.43 -4.28
C ALA A 223 -6.43 18.41 -3.93
N ARG A 224 -6.87 19.27 -3.00
CA ARG A 224 -8.29 19.47 -2.67
C ARG A 224 -9.10 19.95 -3.87
N SER A 225 -8.57 20.91 -4.65
CA SER A 225 -9.24 21.47 -5.83
C SER A 225 -9.50 20.45 -6.95
N LEU A 226 -8.74 19.34 -6.99
CA LEU A 226 -8.96 18.24 -7.93
C LEU A 226 -10.15 17.34 -7.56
N GLY A 227 -10.74 17.52 -6.37
CA GLY A 227 -11.82 16.70 -5.82
C GLY A 227 -11.35 15.63 -4.82
N CYS A 228 -10.10 15.68 -4.38
CA CYS A 228 -9.59 14.78 -3.35
C CYS A 228 -9.98 15.29 -1.95
N GLU A 229 -10.89 14.59 -1.28
CA GLU A 229 -11.36 14.95 0.06
C GLU A 229 -10.42 14.49 1.18
N ASP A 230 -9.55 13.52 0.89
CA ASP A 230 -8.63 12.89 1.83
C ASP A 230 -7.18 13.15 1.39
N VAL A 231 -6.57 14.16 2.01
CA VAL A 231 -5.19 14.59 1.69
C VAL A 231 -4.35 14.47 2.95
N GLU A 232 -3.24 13.75 2.84
CA GLU A 232 -2.22 13.62 3.88
C GLU A 232 -0.98 14.43 3.48
N PHE A 233 -0.40 15.14 4.45
CA PHE A 233 0.84 15.89 4.26
C PHE A 233 1.90 15.38 5.23
N SER A 234 3.08 15.06 4.69
CA SER A 234 4.25 14.69 5.50
C SER A 234 5.37 15.72 5.38
N PRO A 235 5.84 16.29 6.51
CA PRO A 235 7.13 16.97 6.54
C PRO A 235 8.25 15.93 6.41
N GLU A 236 8.79 15.76 5.20
CA GLU A 236 9.90 14.82 4.96
C GLU A 236 11.10 15.25 5.81
N ASP A 237 11.71 14.25 6.45
CA ASP A 237 12.85 14.43 7.35
C ASP A 237 12.56 15.19 8.64
N ALA A 238 11.30 15.17 9.12
CA ALA A 238 10.85 15.84 10.34
C ALA A 238 11.71 15.55 11.59
N GLY A 239 12.30 14.36 11.70
CA GLY A 239 13.18 14.00 12.83
C GLY A 239 14.45 14.85 12.93
N ARG A 240 14.80 15.59 11.87
CA ARG A 240 15.93 16.53 11.81
C ARG A 240 15.48 17.98 11.53
N SER A 241 14.19 18.26 11.66
CA SER A 241 13.61 19.59 11.47
C SER A 241 13.48 20.32 12.80
N GLU A 242 13.44 21.65 12.74
CA GLU A 242 13.16 22.49 13.91
C GLU A 242 11.69 22.32 14.34
N LYS A 243 11.44 22.08 15.62
CA LYS A 243 10.10 21.78 16.14
C LYS A 243 9.14 22.94 15.94
N GLU A 244 9.62 24.17 16.06
CA GLU A 244 8.83 25.40 15.89
C GLU A 244 8.44 25.66 14.44
N PHE A 245 9.15 25.05 13.48
CA PHE A 245 8.83 25.14 12.06
C PHE A 245 7.76 24.13 11.62
N LEU A 246 7.70 22.98 12.29
CA LEU A 246 6.70 21.91 12.07
C LEU A 246 5.33 22.31 12.63
#